data_AF-A0A847A390-F1
#
_entry.id   AF-A0A847A390-F1
#
_cell.length_a   1.000
_cell.length_b   1.000
_cell.length_c   1.000
_cell.angle_alpha   90.00
_cell.angle_beta   90.00
_cell.angle_gamma   90.00
#
_symmetry.space_group_name_H-M   'P 1'
#
loop_
_entity.id
_entity.type
_entity.pdbx_description
1 polymer ?
#
loop_
_entity_poly.entity_id
_entity_poly.type
_entity_poly.pdbx_seq_one_letter_code
_entity_poly.pdbx_strand_id
1 'polypeptide(L)'
;ANGGEVGAWVVGHFVTTDARPGHLAVALGWSATPAEASQALQKFEAKFSGVELEIEGRYMPGDAAVKPDADIDPSRLLSMVPAQLVNVWHPFDGHAYPGYLVMHPAGQLDTAAMQSIGLSAIDSVPPLPVGSINWLNLFYAAEWVVFAGFAVFFWHRLVRDDWERTHELKLLEQAEATAASATELGATEASAPTLGASAAGASETQPTKE
;
A
#
# COMPACT_ATOMS: atom_id res chain seq x y z
N ALA A 1 -23.33 -23.17 0.28
CA ALA A 1 -24.55 -22.42 0.69
C ALA A 1 -24.64 -21.13 -0.13
N ASN A 2 -25.83 -20.57 -0.30
CA ASN A 2 -26.05 -19.30 -0.99
C ASN A 2 -26.99 -18.44 -0.14
N GLY A 3 -26.55 -17.28 0.36
CA GLY A 3 -27.36 -16.44 1.23
C GLY A 3 -27.89 -17.12 2.52
N GLY A 4 -27.19 -18.17 3.00
CA GLY A 4 -27.62 -18.97 4.17
C GLY A 4 -28.40 -20.25 3.82
N GLU A 5 -28.78 -20.45 2.56
CA GLU A 5 -29.47 -21.66 2.11
C GLU A 5 -28.49 -22.74 1.64
N VAL A 6 -28.72 -23.98 2.06
CA VAL A 6 -27.97 -25.15 1.60
C VAL A 6 -28.52 -25.58 0.25
N GLY A 7 -27.63 -25.80 -0.72
CA GLY A 7 -27.97 -26.22 -2.07
C GLY A 7 -26.71 -26.59 -2.85
N ALA A 8 -26.82 -26.69 -4.17
CA ALA A 8 -25.74 -27.10 -5.05
C ALA A 8 -25.28 -25.95 -5.95
N TRP A 9 -23.97 -25.81 -6.14
CA TRP A 9 -23.38 -24.91 -7.13
C TRP A 9 -23.17 -25.67 -8.43
N VAL A 10 -23.51 -25.03 -9.55
CA VAL A 10 -23.12 -25.52 -10.87
C VAL A 10 -21.81 -24.87 -11.26
N VAL A 11 -20.83 -25.70 -11.61
CA VAL A 11 -19.46 -25.28 -11.92
C VAL A 11 -19.14 -25.70 -13.34
N GLY A 12 -18.72 -24.75 -14.16
CA GLY A 12 -18.24 -25.00 -15.52
C GLY A 12 -16.72 -24.98 -15.59
N HIS A 13 -16.18 -25.75 -16.52
CA HIS A 13 -14.78 -25.70 -16.93
C HIS A 13 -14.67 -24.83 -18.18
N PHE A 14 -13.90 -23.74 -18.09
CA PHE A 14 -13.62 -22.85 -19.21
C PHE A 14 -12.11 -22.77 -19.47
N VAL A 15 -11.75 -22.40 -20.69
CA VAL A 15 -10.37 -22.11 -21.09
C VAL A 15 -10.30 -20.65 -21.49
N THR A 16 -9.42 -19.89 -20.87
CA THR A 16 -9.26 -18.45 -21.15
C THR A 16 -8.66 -18.21 -22.55
N THR A 17 -9.21 -17.26 -23.30
CA THR A 17 -8.74 -16.89 -24.65
C THR A 17 -7.94 -15.59 -24.67
N ASP A 18 -8.33 -14.60 -23.86
CA ASP A 18 -7.73 -13.25 -23.85
C ASP A 18 -6.39 -13.14 -23.09
N ALA A 19 -6.10 -14.12 -22.23
CA ALA A 19 -4.88 -14.17 -21.41
C ALA A 19 -3.98 -15.34 -21.84
N ARG A 20 -2.96 -15.68 -21.02
CA ARG A 20 -2.28 -16.97 -21.18
C ARG A 20 -3.35 -18.08 -21.10
N PRO A 21 -3.50 -18.95 -22.12
CA PRO A 21 -4.51 -19.99 -22.10
C PRO A 21 -4.38 -20.84 -20.84
N GLY A 22 -5.48 -20.93 -20.10
CA GLY A 22 -5.51 -21.64 -18.83
C GLY A 22 -6.90 -22.11 -18.49
N HIS A 23 -6.96 -23.28 -17.87
CA HIS A 23 -8.17 -23.89 -17.38
C HIS A 23 -8.66 -23.15 -16.13
N LEU A 24 -9.91 -22.70 -16.15
CA LEU A 24 -10.53 -21.94 -15.09
C LEU A 24 -11.84 -22.62 -14.66
N ALA A 25 -11.98 -22.81 -13.35
CA ALA A 25 -13.25 -23.19 -12.74
C ALA A 25 -14.14 -21.94 -12.61
N VAL A 26 -15.37 -22.01 -13.12
CA VAL A 26 -16.34 -20.91 -13.03
C VAL A 26 -17.58 -21.42 -12.33
N ALA A 27 -17.94 -20.84 -11.19
CA ALA A 27 -19.21 -21.07 -10.52
C ALA A 27 -20.30 -20.27 -11.26
N LEU A 28 -21.10 -20.98 -12.06
CA LEU A 28 -22.11 -20.42 -12.97
C LEU A 28 -23.38 -19.98 -12.23
N GLY A 29 -23.75 -20.69 -11.18
CA GLY A 29 -25.00 -20.43 -10.49
C GLY A 29 -25.28 -21.41 -9.36
N TRP A 30 -26.36 -21.13 -8.62
CA TRP A 30 -26.85 -21.93 -7.53
C TRP A 30 -28.21 -22.54 -7.86
N SER A 31 -28.45 -23.73 -7.32
CA SER A 31 -29.74 -24.42 -7.36
C SER A 31 -30.05 -25.05 -5.99
N ALA A 32 -31.33 -25.19 -5.66
CA ALA A 32 -31.76 -25.66 -4.34
C ALA A 32 -31.41 -27.13 -4.09
N THR A 33 -31.36 -27.96 -5.14
CA THR A 33 -31.05 -29.38 -5.02
C THR A 33 -29.97 -29.84 -6.00
N PRO A 34 -29.21 -30.91 -5.66
CA PRO A 34 -28.25 -31.50 -6.60
C PRO A 34 -28.88 -32.01 -7.91
N ALA A 35 -30.14 -32.47 -7.85
CA ALA A 35 -30.86 -32.95 -9.02
C ALA A 35 -31.19 -31.81 -9.99
N GLU A 36 -31.68 -30.68 -9.48
CA GLU A 36 -31.93 -29.48 -10.27
C GLU A 36 -30.63 -28.89 -10.82
N ALA A 37 -29.56 -28.85 -10.02
CA ALA A 37 -28.23 -28.44 -10.49
C ALA A 37 -27.73 -29.30 -11.67
N SER A 38 -27.94 -30.61 -11.61
CA SER A 38 -27.55 -31.53 -12.69
C SER A 38 -28.35 -31.27 -13.97
N GLN A 39 -29.65 -30.98 -13.86
CA GLN A 39 -30.49 -30.61 -15.01
C GLN A 39 -30.09 -29.26 -15.59
N ALA A 40 -29.77 -28.29 -14.73
CA ALA A 40 -29.30 -26.98 -15.15
C ALA A 40 -27.97 -27.05 -15.90
N LEU A 41 -27.04 -27.89 -15.43
CA LEU A 41 -25.77 -28.16 -16.12
C LEU A 41 -26.01 -28.73 -17.53
N GLN A 42 -26.88 -29.72 -17.69
CA GLN A 42 -27.20 -30.29 -19.00
C GLN A 42 -27.80 -29.26 -19.97
N LYS A 43 -28.70 -28.39 -19.47
CA LYS A 43 -29.27 -27.29 -20.27
C LYS A 43 -28.21 -26.25 -20.65
N PHE A 44 -27.29 -25.96 -19.75
CA PHE A 44 -26.18 -25.06 -19.99
C PHE A 44 -25.27 -25.60 -21.10
N GLU A 45 -24.82 -26.85 -20.97
CA GLU A 45 -23.97 -27.52 -21.96
C GLU A 45 -24.65 -27.57 -23.33
N ALA A 46 -25.94 -27.91 -23.40
CA ALA A 46 -26.67 -27.95 -24.66
C ALA A 46 -26.74 -26.60 -25.39
N LYS A 47 -26.66 -25.48 -24.67
CA LYS A 47 -26.78 -24.13 -25.22
C LYS A 47 -25.43 -23.47 -25.48
N PHE A 48 -24.43 -23.73 -24.65
CA PHE A 48 -23.20 -22.95 -24.59
C PHE A 48 -21.91 -23.77 -24.76
N SER A 49 -21.99 -25.10 -24.87
CA SER A 49 -20.80 -25.92 -25.07
C SER A 49 -20.10 -25.56 -26.40
N GLY A 50 -18.80 -25.30 -26.33
CA GLY A 50 -17.98 -24.89 -27.47
C GLY A 50 -18.19 -23.46 -27.96
N VAL A 51 -19.01 -22.66 -27.27
CA VAL A 51 -19.22 -21.24 -27.56
C VAL A 51 -18.23 -20.40 -26.74
N GLU A 52 -17.61 -19.41 -27.38
CA GLU A 52 -16.83 -18.41 -26.66
C GLU A 52 -17.78 -17.44 -25.94
N LEU A 53 -17.57 -17.28 -24.63
CA LEU A 53 -18.43 -16.48 -23.75
C LEU A 53 -17.59 -15.43 -23.05
N GLU A 54 -18.11 -14.20 -23.01
CA GLU A 54 -17.60 -13.17 -22.12
C GLU A 54 -18.19 -13.38 -20.73
N ILE A 55 -17.34 -13.74 -19.77
CA ILE A 55 -17.74 -14.07 -18.39
C ILE A 55 -17.08 -13.08 -17.44
N GLU A 56 -17.91 -12.30 -16.77
CA GLU A 56 -17.49 -11.43 -15.68
C GLU A 56 -17.84 -12.05 -14.33
N GLY A 57 -17.03 -11.77 -13.32
CA GLY A 57 -17.23 -12.37 -12.01
C GLY A 57 -16.17 -11.96 -11.00
N ARG A 58 -16.33 -12.47 -9.79
CA ARG A 58 -15.36 -12.29 -8.71
C ARG A 58 -14.41 -13.48 -8.65
N TYR A 59 -13.12 -13.22 -8.78
CA TYR A 59 -12.10 -14.25 -8.60
C TYR A 59 -11.88 -14.52 -7.11
N MET A 60 -12.01 -15.78 -6.73
CA MET A 60 -11.90 -16.26 -5.35
C MET A 60 -10.75 -17.27 -5.24
N PRO A 61 -10.01 -17.29 -4.13
CA PRO A 61 -9.07 -18.38 -3.86
C PRO A 61 -9.82 -19.70 -3.69
N GLY A 62 -9.20 -20.82 -4.04
CA GLY A 62 -9.77 -22.15 -3.81
C GLY A 62 -10.03 -22.43 -2.33
N ASP A 63 -11.09 -23.17 -2.04
CA ASP A 63 -11.43 -23.60 -0.69
C ASP A 63 -10.52 -24.75 -0.23
N ALA A 64 -10.55 -25.05 1.07
CA ALA A 64 -9.91 -26.24 1.60
C ALA A 64 -10.70 -27.50 1.20
N ALA A 65 -9.98 -28.59 0.89
CA ALA A 65 -10.61 -29.87 0.60
C ALA A 65 -11.34 -30.41 1.83
N VAL A 66 -12.62 -30.73 1.64
CA VAL A 66 -13.45 -31.37 2.66
C VAL A 66 -13.48 -32.87 2.39
N LYS A 67 -13.13 -33.67 3.41
CA LYS A 67 -13.29 -35.12 3.35
C LYS A 67 -14.79 -35.45 3.45
N PRO A 68 -15.37 -36.18 2.48
CA PRO A 68 -16.75 -36.65 2.61
C PRO A 68 -16.93 -37.59 3.80
N ASP A 69 -18.09 -37.51 4.44
CA ASP A 69 -18.52 -38.50 5.42
C ASP A 69 -18.80 -39.85 4.75
N ALA A 70 -18.84 -40.94 5.53
CA ALA A 70 -18.91 -42.30 5.01
C ALA A 70 -20.21 -42.62 4.24
N ASP A 71 -21.27 -41.85 4.47
CA ASP A 71 -22.59 -41.95 3.84
C ASP A 71 -22.72 -41.06 2.59
N ILE A 72 -21.73 -40.22 2.30
CA ILE A 72 -21.71 -39.34 1.14
C ILE A 72 -20.91 -40.00 0.02
N ASP A 73 -21.44 -39.94 -1.20
CA ASP A 73 -20.75 -40.37 -2.41
C ASP A 73 -19.38 -39.68 -2.55
N PRO A 74 -18.25 -40.42 -2.57
CA PRO A 74 -16.91 -39.86 -2.65
C PRO A 74 -16.63 -39.04 -3.92
N SER A 75 -17.43 -39.24 -4.98
CA SER A 75 -17.31 -38.47 -6.22
C SER A 75 -17.91 -37.06 -6.12
N ARG A 76 -18.68 -36.77 -5.05
CA ARG A 76 -19.26 -35.44 -4.85
C ARG A 76 -18.21 -34.45 -4.36
N LEU A 77 -18.15 -33.32 -5.04
CA LEU A 77 -17.34 -32.18 -4.63
C LEU A 77 -18.11 -31.35 -3.60
N LEU A 78 -17.65 -31.39 -2.35
CA LEU A 78 -18.28 -30.69 -1.22
C LEU A 78 -17.75 -29.26 -1.00
N SER A 79 -16.67 -28.91 -1.70
CA SER A 79 -15.93 -27.65 -1.58
C SER A 79 -15.37 -27.26 -2.94
N MET A 80 -15.25 -25.96 -3.21
CA MET A 80 -14.70 -25.48 -4.48
C MET A 80 -13.17 -25.51 -4.45
N VAL A 81 -12.59 -26.65 -4.84
CA VAL A 81 -11.14 -26.87 -4.86
C VAL A 81 -10.66 -27.05 -6.30
N PRO A 82 -10.12 -26.02 -6.96
CA PRO A 82 -9.62 -26.13 -8.33
C PRO A 82 -8.59 -27.25 -8.53
N ALA A 83 -7.72 -27.49 -7.54
CA ALA A 83 -6.77 -28.59 -7.55
C ALA A 83 -7.40 -30.01 -7.51
N GLN A 84 -8.66 -30.13 -7.07
CA GLN A 84 -9.42 -31.37 -7.20
C GLN A 84 -10.08 -31.46 -8.58
N LEU A 85 -10.61 -30.34 -9.07
CA LEU A 85 -11.31 -30.24 -10.36
C LEU A 85 -10.41 -30.55 -11.57
N VAL A 86 -9.13 -30.21 -11.53
CA VAL A 86 -8.18 -30.55 -12.61
C VAL A 86 -8.10 -32.05 -12.90
N ASN A 87 -8.44 -32.92 -11.93
CA ASN A 87 -8.42 -34.37 -12.12
C ASN A 87 -9.67 -34.91 -12.83
N VAL A 88 -10.72 -34.10 -12.97
CA VAL A 88 -11.96 -34.49 -13.68
C VAL A 88 -12.08 -33.85 -15.06
N TRP A 89 -11.28 -32.83 -15.36
CA TRP A 89 -11.31 -32.14 -16.64
C TRP A 89 -10.64 -32.98 -17.73
N HIS A 90 -11.39 -33.24 -18.81
CA HIS A 90 -10.88 -33.93 -19.97
C HIS A 90 -11.47 -33.31 -21.26
N PRO A 91 -10.63 -32.89 -22.22
CA PRO A 91 -9.17 -32.83 -22.16
C PRO A 91 -8.65 -31.75 -21.20
N PHE A 92 -7.43 -31.95 -20.68
CA PHE A 92 -6.72 -30.98 -19.84
C PHE A 92 -5.28 -30.85 -20.33
N ASP A 93 -4.87 -29.64 -20.72
CA ASP A 93 -3.53 -29.34 -21.20
C ASP A 93 -3.03 -27.98 -20.70
N GLY A 94 -1.73 -27.89 -20.39
CA GLY A 94 -1.15 -26.62 -19.94
C GLY A 94 -1.45 -26.27 -18.49
N HIS A 95 -1.95 -25.06 -18.23
CA HIS A 95 -2.02 -24.46 -16.90
C HIS A 95 -3.45 -24.37 -16.38
N ALA A 96 -3.63 -24.54 -15.07
CA ALA A 96 -4.88 -24.25 -14.38
C ALA A 96 -4.72 -23.06 -13.44
N TYR A 97 -5.76 -22.24 -13.35
CA TYR A 97 -5.84 -21.21 -12.33
C TYR A 97 -6.08 -21.85 -10.95
N PRO A 98 -5.34 -21.44 -9.90
CA PRO A 98 -5.47 -22.03 -8.56
C PRO A 98 -6.73 -21.58 -7.82
N GLY A 99 -7.39 -20.52 -8.30
CA GLY A 99 -8.68 -20.02 -7.81
C GLY A 99 -9.81 -20.33 -8.79
N TYR A 100 -10.99 -19.80 -8.48
CA TYR A 100 -12.19 -19.95 -9.29
C TYR A 100 -12.90 -18.62 -9.44
N LEU A 101 -13.71 -18.48 -10.50
CA LEU A 101 -14.51 -17.29 -10.76
C LEU A 101 -15.94 -17.53 -10.30
N VAL A 102 -16.49 -16.66 -9.44
CA VAL A 102 -17.92 -16.62 -9.16
C VAL A 102 -18.57 -15.66 -10.15
N MET A 103 -19.37 -16.21 -11.07
CA MET A 103 -19.93 -15.44 -12.18
C MET A 103 -20.95 -14.41 -11.69
N HIS A 104 -20.89 -13.22 -12.29
CA HIS A 104 -21.95 -12.23 -12.22
C HIS A 104 -22.80 -12.31 -13.49
N PRO A 105 -24.15 -12.27 -13.39
CA PRO A 105 -24.99 -12.31 -14.57
C PRO A 105 -24.76 -11.07 -15.45
N ALA A 106 -24.25 -11.28 -16.66
CA ALA A 106 -23.94 -10.23 -17.62
C ALA A 106 -23.96 -10.77 -19.06
N GLY A 107 -24.12 -9.88 -20.05
CA GLY A 107 -24.04 -10.24 -21.47
C GLY A 107 -24.98 -11.38 -21.86
N GLN A 108 -24.42 -12.45 -22.45
CA GLN A 108 -25.16 -13.64 -22.88
C GLN A 108 -25.61 -14.54 -21.70
N LEU A 109 -25.00 -14.34 -20.53
CA LEU A 109 -25.26 -15.10 -19.31
C LEU A 109 -25.99 -14.23 -18.28
N ASP A 110 -26.90 -13.38 -18.74
CA ASP A 110 -27.71 -12.51 -17.88
C ASP A 110 -28.64 -13.29 -16.94
N THR A 111 -29.29 -12.55 -16.03
CA THR A 111 -30.17 -13.13 -15.01
C THR A 111 -31.31 -13.94 -15.63
N ALA A 112 -31.90 -13.47 -16.74
CA ALA A 112 -32.99 -14.16 -17.40
C ALA A 112 -32.52 -15.46 -18.06
N ALA A 113 -31.36 -15.45 -18.71
CA ALA A 113 -30.75 -16.63 -19.30
C ALA A 113 -30.44 -17.69 -18.24
N MET A 114 -29.84 -17.30 -17.11
CA MET A 114 -29.53 -18.22 -16.02
C MET A 114 -30.78 -18.78 -15.33
N GLN A 115 -31.79 -17.94 -15.10
CA GLN A 115 -33.06 -18.41 -14.54
C GLN A 115 -33.80 -19.37 -15.48
N SER A 116 -33.72 -19.16 -16.80
CA SER A 116 -34.37 -20.04 -17.79
C SER A 116 -33.82 -21.48 -17.76
N ILE A 117 -32.57 -21.65 -17.32
CA ILE A 117 -31.93 -22.97 -17.15
C ILE A 117 -32.03 -23.48 -15.70
N GLY A 118 -32.66 -22.74 -14.80
CA GLY A 118 -32.87 -23.13 -13.40
C GLY A 118 -31.75 -22.75 -12.44
N LEU A 119 -30.95 -21.73 -12.79
CA LEU A 119 -29.89 -21.20 -11.94
C LEU A 119 -30.23 -19.83 -11.39
N SER A 120 -30.01 -19.69 -10.08
CA SER A 120 -29.99 -18.40 -9.40
C SER A 120 -28.55 -17.87 -9.32
N ALA A 121 -28.40 -16.54 -9.31
CA ALA A 121 -27.10 -15.92 -9.11
C ALA A 121 -26.51 -16.31 -7.74
N ILE A 122 -25.19 -16.53 -7.72
CA ILE A 122 -24.47 -16.80 -6.47
C ILE A 122 -24.26 -15.48 -5.74
N ASP A 123 -24.74 -15.42 -4.52
CA ASP A 123 -24.56 -14.29 -3.63
C ASP A 123 -23.09 -14.17 -3.24
N SER A 124 -22.46 -13.19 -3.87
CA SER A 124 -21.05 -12.87 -3.75
C SER A 124 -20.93 -11.39 -3.39
N VAL A 125 -21.54 -10.99 -2.27
CA VAL A 125 -21.43 -9.61 -1.76
C VAL A 125 -19.96 -9.26 -1.56
N PRO A 126 -19.44 -8.18 -2.16
CA PRO A 126 -18.11 -7.67 -1.84
C PRO A 126 -18.05 -7.39 -0.34
N PRO A 127 -16.92 -7.65 0.35
CA PRO A 127 -16.75 -7.13 1.69
C PRO A 127 -17.03 -5.64 1.64
N LEU A 128 -18.08 -5.19 2.34
CA LEU A 128 -18.41 -3.77 2.39
C LEU A 128 -17.13 -3.05 2.81
N PRO A 129 -16.72 -1.97 2.11
CA PRO A 129 -15.61 -1.17 2.59
C PRO A 129 -15.93 -0.84 4.05
N VAL A 130 -14.96 -1.06 4.94
CA VAL A 130 -15.09 -0.77 6.36
C VAL A 130 -15.40 0.73 6.51
N GLY A 131 -16.67 1.08 6.44
CA GLY A 131 -17.17 2.46 6.43
C GLY A 131 -17.06 3.13 7.79
N SER A 132 -16.43 2.47 8.75
CA SER A 132 -16.13 3.03 10.06
C SER A 132 -14.73 3.61 10.07
N ILE A 133 -14.63 4.88 10.48
CA ILE A 133 -13.37 5.44 10.95
C ILE A 133 -12.85 4.51 12.05
N ASN A 134 -11.67 3.94 11.84
CA ASN A 134 -11.00 3.17 12.88
C ASN A 134 -10.50 4.14 13.96
N TRP A 135 -11.25 4.26 15.05
CA TRP A 135 -10.94 5.14 16.18
C TRP A 135 -9.55 4.91 16.77
N LEU A 136 -9.00 3.70 16.66
CA LEU A 136 -7.63 3.40 17.08
C LEU A 136 -6.61 4.10 16.19
N ASN A 137 -6.80 4.06 14.87
CA ASN A 137 -5.92 4.75 13.92
C ASN A 137 -6.04 6.27 14.07
N LEU A 138 -7.24 6.78 14.38
CA LEU A 138 -7.44 8.21 14.63
C LEU A 138 -6.71 8.67 15.91
N PHE A 139 -6.77 7.86 16.98
CA PHE A 139 -6.02 8.13 18.21
C PHE A 139 -4.51 8.13 17.96
N TYR A 140 -4.01 7.13 17.22
CA TYR A 140 -2.60 7.06 16.83
C TYR A 140 -2.16 8.28 16.02
N ALA A 141 -2.98 8.72 15.06
CA ALA A 141 -2.70 9.94 14.30
C ALA A 141 -2.65 11.18 15.19
N ALA A 142 -3.57 11.31 16.16
CA ALA A 142 -3.56 12.41 17.11
C ALA A 142 -2.32 12.40 18.01
N GLU A 143 -1.89 11.22 18.47
CA GLU A 143 -0.67 11.03 19.25
C GLU A 143 0.58 11.50 18.49
N TRP A 144 0.71 11.14 17.21
CA TRP A 144 1.83 11.61 16.38
C TRP A 144 1.87 13.13 16.23
N VAL A 145 0.72 13.77 16.08
CA VAL A 145 0.64 15.24 15.99
C VAL A 145 1.15 15.88 17.29
N VAL A 146 0.77 15.32 18.44
CA VAL A 146 1.23 15.79 19.75
C VAL A 146 2.75 15.60 19.90
N PHE A 147 3.28 14.42 19.56
CA PHE A 147 4.72 14.17 19.63
C PHE A 147 5.53 15.01 18.65
N ALA A 148 5.05 15.18 17.42
CA ALA A 148 5.67 16.08 16.45
C ALA A 148 5.70 17.52 16.98
N GLY A 149 4.61 17.98 17.60
CA GLY A 149 4.54 19.29 18.26
C GLY A 149 5.59 19.45 19.35
N PHE A 150 5.71 18.48 20.26
CA PHE A 150 6.73 18.51 21.31
C PHE A 150 8.15 18.44 20.75
N ALA A 151 8.40 17.58 19.75
CA ALA A 151 9.71 17.44 19.12
C ALA A 151 10.17 18.76 18.47
N VAL A 152 9.28 19.42 17.72
CA VAL A 152 9.57 20.72 17.10
C VAL A 152 9.81 21.80 18.16
N PHE A 153 8.98 21.84 19.21
CA PHE A 153 9.14 22.79 20.31
C PHE A 153 10.49 22.62 21.04
N PHE A 154 10.84 21.38 21.41
CA PHE A 154 12.11 21.10 22.07
C PHE A 154 13.30 21.39 21.16
N TRP A 155 13.22 21.02 19.88
CA TRP A 155 14.28 21.33 18.93
C TRP A 155 14.51 22.84 18.81
N HIS A 156 13.44 23.61 18.60
CA HIS A 156 13.54 25.08 18.55
C HIS A 156 14.13 25.65 19.85
N ARG A 157 13.66 25.17 21.01
CA ARG A 157 14.16 25.62 22.31
C ARG A 157 15.65 25.30 22.47
N LEU A 158 16.07 24.08 22.17
CA LEU A 158 17.47 23.65 22.27
C LEU A 158 18.39 24.46 21.34
N VAL A 159 17.96 24.71 20.11
CA VAL A 159 18.72 25.52 19.14
C VAL A 159 18.84 26.96 19.61
N ARG A 160 17.76 27.54 20.15
CA ARG A 160 17.78 28.90 20.69
C ARG A 160 18.68 29.02 21.92
N ASP A 161 18.57 28.09 22.87
CA ASP A 161 19.38 28.07 24.09
C ASP A 161 20.89 27.95 23.75
N ASP A 162 21.24 27.17 22.73
CA ASP A 162 22.62 27.04 22.24
C ASP A 162 23.12 28.30 21.52
N TRP A 163 22.25 28.92 20.73
CA TRP A 163 22.55 30.17 20.03
C TRP A 163 22.79 31.34 20.99
N GLU A 164 21.95 31.50 22.01
CA GLU A 164 22.10 32.54 23.04
C GLU A 164 23.43 32.35 23.80
N ARG A 165 23.75 31.12 24.24
CA ARG A 165 25.03 30.80 24.90
C ARG A 165 26.24 31.12 24.04
N THR A 166 26.21 30.72 22.77
CA THR A 166 27.34 30.94 21.84
C THR A 166 27.56 32.42 21.55
N HIS A 167 26.48 33.21 21.51
CA HIS A 167 26.57 34.65 21.30
C HIS A 167 27.18 35.38 22.49
N GLU A 168 26.77 35.05 23.72
CA GLU A 168 27.33 35.61 24.95
C GLU A 168 28.84 35.32 25.08
N LEU A 169 29.26 34.09 24.80
CA LEU A 169 30.69 33.72 24.83
C LEU A 169 31.51 34.54 23.82
N LYS A 170 31.02 34.71 22.59
CA LYS A 170 31.70 35.53 21.58
C LYS A 170 31.83 37.00 21.97
N LEU A 171 30.80 37.56 22.61
CA LEU A 171 30.85 38.95 23.08
C LEU A 171 31.88 39.12 24.21
N LEU A 172 31.99 38.15 25.12
CA LEU A 172 33.01 38.15 26.16
C LEU A 172 34.42 38.01 25.56
N GLU A 173 34.63 37.07 24.64
CA GLU A 173 35.91 36.91 23.92
C GLU A 173 36.29 38.19 23.17
N GLN A 174 35.34 38.87 22.51
CA GLN A 174 35.59 40.15 21.84
C GLN A 174 35.93 41.27 22.82
N ALA A 175 35.25 41.33 23.98
CA ALA A 175 35.55 42.31 25.01
C ALA A 175 36.94 42.09 25.62
N GLU A 176 37.32 40.82 25.89
CA GLU A 176 38.65 40.45 26.35
C GLU A 176 39.72 40.76 25.31
N ALA A 177 39.49 40.43 24.04
CA ALA A 177 40.41 40.76 22.94
C ALA A 177 40.58 42.28 22.77
N THR A 178 39.50 43.05 22.91
CA THR A 178 39.54 44.51 22.86
C THR A 178 40.33 45.07 24.06
N ALA A 179 40.10 44.56 25.28
CA ALA A 179 40.83 44.96 26.47
C ALA A 179 42.32 44.60 26.42
N ALA A 180 42.65 43.42 25.88
CA ALA A 180 44.02 42.99 25.65
C ALA A 180 44.73 43.91 24.64
N SER A 181 44.08 44.23 23.51
CA SER A 181 44.63 45.15 22.51
C SER A 181 44.84 46.57 23.04
N ALA A 182 43.93 47.08 23.88
CA ALA A 182 44.06 48.39 24.52
C ALA A 182 45.20 48.43 25.55
N THR A 183 45.42 47.32 26.28
CA THR A 183 46.53 47.18 27.23
C THR A 183 47.88 47.15 26.52
N GLU A 184 47.96 46.46 25.37
CA GLU A 184 49.16 46.38 24.54
C GLU A 184 49.51 47.74 23.92
N LEU A 185 48.52 48.49 23.43
CA LEU A 185 48.68 49.86 22.93
C LEU A 185 49.16 50.84 24.03
N GLY A 186 48.61 50.75 25.24
CA GLY A 186 49.06 51.55 26.37
C GLY A 186 50.48 51.22 26.84
N ALA A 187 50.89 49.95 26.76
CA ALA A 187 52.26 49.53 27.06
C ALA A 187 53.28 50.04 26.03
N THR A 188 52.87 50.15 24.76
CA THR A 188 53.71 50.73 23.69
C THR A 188 53.89 52.24 23.82
N GLU A 189 52.90 53.00 24.30
CA GLU A 189 53.04 54.44 24.58
C GLU A 189 53.95 54.72 25.79
N ALA A 190 53.87 53.90 26.85
CA ALA A 190 54.71 54.06 28.04
C ALA A 190 56.21 53.73 27.80
N SER A 191 56.52 53.03 26.69
CA SER A 191 57.88 52.63 26.32
C SER A 191 58.50 53.50 25.21
N ALA A 192 57.86 54.59 24.81
CA ALA A 192 58.42 55.50 23.82
C ALA A 192 59.71 56.17 24.36
N PRO A 193 60.87 56.02 23.69
CA PRO A 193 62.10 56.64 24.16
C PRO A 193 62.02 58.16 23.95
N THR A 194 62.33 58.93 25.00
CA THR A 194 62.59 60.38 24.91
C THR A 194 63.79 60.62 24.00
N LEU A 195 63.54 60.83 22.71
CA LEU A 195 64.58 61.23 21.76
C LEU A 195 65.00 62.66 22.07
N GLY A 196 66.21 62.75 22.62
CA GLY A 196 66.90 63.99 22.94
C GLY A 196 67.11 64.87 21.71
N ALA A 197 66.99 66.17 21.95
CA ALA A 197 67.32 67.21 21.00
C ALA A 197 68.79 67.12 20.57
N SER A 198 69.03 67.05 19.27
CA SER A 198 70.29 67.49 18.66
C SER A 198 69.96 68.19 17.33
N ALA A 199 70.28 69.47 17.28
CA ALA A 199 70.10 70.34 16.14
C ALA A 199 71.35 70.31 15.24
N ALA A 200 71.16 70.25 13.92
CA ALA A 200 71.84 71.10 12.93
C ALA A 200 71.48 70.67 11.49
N GLY A 201 71.19 71.65 10.62
CA GLY A 201 71.49 71.50 9.18
C GLY A 201 70.37 71.78 8.18
N ALA A 202 69.99 73.05 8.05
CA ALA A 202 69.55 73.81 6.86
C ALA A 202 69.11 73.13 5.53
N SER A 203 67.99 73.70 5.03
CA SER A 203 67.67 74.13 3.64
C SER A 203 67.40 73.11 2.51
N GLU A 204 66.15 73.15 2.04
CA GLU A 204 65.71 73.62 0.70
C GLU A 204 64.75 72.69 -0.08
N THR A 205 63.61 73.29 -0.48
CA THR A 205 62.73 73.01 -1.65
C THR A 205 61.88 71.71 -1.77
N GLN A 206 60.56 71.94 -1.74
CA GLN A 206 59.46 71.18 -2.38
C GLN A 206 59.52 71.23 -3.94
N PRO A 207 58.66 70.54 -4.75
CA PRO A 207 57.64 69.51 -4.47
C PRO A 207 57.56 68.32 -5.52
N THR A 208 56.58 67.41 -5.29
CA THR A 208 55.72 66.64 -6.24
C THR A 208 56.17 65.37 -7.00
N LYS A 209 55.34 64.31 -6.83
CA LYS A 209 54.86 63.22 -7.74
C LYS A 209 55.92 62.30 -8.39
N GLU A 210 55.74 60.98 -8.54
CA GLU A 210 54.59 60.08 -8.72
C GLU A 210 54.69 58.79 -7.90
#